data_AF-A0A4Q4ZCW8-F1
#
_entry.id   AF-A0A4Q4ZCW8-F1
#
_cell.length_a   1.000
_cell.length_b   1.000
_cell.length_c   1.000
_cell.angle_alpha   90.00
_cell.angle_beta   90.00
_cell.angle_gamma   90.00
#
_symmetry.space_group_name_H-M   'P 1'
#
loop_
_entity.id
_entity.type
_entity.pdbx_description
1 polymer ?
#
loop_
_entity_poly.entity_id
_entity_poly.type
_entity_poly.pdbx_seq_one_letter_code
_entity_poly.pdbx_strand_id
1 'polypeptide(L)'
;MRVDVDGPTAFGAAGDTVFDHLDALATALRGGDGPGISAAIDVLETDRETMTTARADAGTRTARLEQAATAAGDAELTLTTRLAEIENTDLPKAMVDLKMQEVAYQSALAATARVMQPSLLDFLR
;
A
#
# COMPACT_ATOMS: atom_id res chain seq x y z
N MET A 1 6.06 -9.27 -4.65
CA MET A 1 6.10 -9.28 -6.13
C MET A 1 7.46 -8.74 -6.54
N ARG A 2 8.18 -9.45 -7.39
CA ARG A 2 9.55 -9.10 -7.77
C ARG A 2 9.52 -8.23 -9.04
N VAL A 3 10.13 -7.04 -8.97
CA VAL A 3 10.12 -6.05 -10.07
C VAL A 3 11.45 -6.07 -10.84
N ASP A 4 12.50 -6.62 -10.24
CA ASP A 4 13.76 -6.88 -10.91
C ASP A 4 13.64 -7.99 -11.96
N VAL A 5 14.52 -7.87 -12.96
CA VAL A 5 14.75 -8.86 -14.00
C VAL A 5 16.14 -9.45 -13.76
N ASP A 6 16.26 -10.77 -13.87
CA ASP A 6 17.54 -11.45 -13.72
C ASP A 6 18.47 -11.08 -14.89
N GLY A 7 19.75 -10.84 -14.57
CA GLY A 7 20.77 -10.45 -15.56
C GLY A 7 20.83 -11.33 -16.81
N PRO A 8 20.82 -12.68 -16.68
CA PRO A 8 20.82 -13.57 -17.84
C PRO A 8 19.58 -13.44 -18.74
N THR A 9 18.44 -13.09 -18.16
CA THR A 9 17.19 -12.86 -18.91
C THR A 9 17.22 -11.55 -19.69
N ALA A 10 17.94 -10.55 -19.18
CA ALA A 10 18.06 -9.25 -19.83
C ALA A 10 19.23 -9.18 -20.83
N PHE A 11 20.35 -9.84 -20.54
CA PHE A 11 21.61 -9.67 -21.25
C PHE A 11 22.12 -10.93 -21.95
N GLY A 12 21.43 -12.06 -21.86
CA GLY A 12 21.85 -13.33 -22.45
C GLY A 12 22.61 -14.25 -21.47
N ALA A 13 22.85 -15.49 -21.90
CA ALA A 13 23.52 -16.49 -21.08
C ALA A 13 25.04 -16.22 -21.00
N ALA A 14 25.70 -16.73 -19.96
CA ALA A 14 27.15 -16.56 -19.82
C ALA A 14 27.89 -17.18 -21.02
N GLY A 15 28.71 -16.38 -21.72
CA GLY A 15 29.42 -16.77 -22.94
C GLY A 15 28.63 -16.56 -24.24
N ASP A 16 27.41 -16.04 -24.14
CA ASP A 16 26.52 -15.66 -25.25
C ASP A 16 25.72 -14.40 -24.84
N THR A 17 26.41 -13.47 -24.18
CA THR A 17 25.79 -12.22 -23.72
C THR A 17 25.84 -11.15 -24.79
N VAL A 18 25.01 -10.11 -24.65
CA VAL A 18 25.10 -8.90 -25.46
C VAL A 18 26.51 -8.30 -25.46
N PHE A 19 27.26 -8.46 -24.37
CA PHE A 19 28.65 -7.98 -24.29
C PHE A 19 29.59 -8.83 -25.13
N ASP A 20 29.39 -10.15 -25.15
CA ASP A 20 30.13 -11.07 -26.01
C ASP A 20 29.84 -10.77 -27.49
N HIS A 21 28.59 -10.46 -27.82
CA HIS A 21 28.18 -10.06 -29.17
C HIS A 21 28.76 -8.71 -29.60
N LEU A 22 28.85 -7.73 -28.68
CA LEU A 22 29.53 -6.47 -28.93
C LEU A 22 31.04 -6.66 -29.17
N ASP A 23 31.68 -7.56 -28.43
CA ASP A 23 33.09 -7.91 -28.63
C ASP A 23 33.32 -8.64 -29.97
N ALA A 24 32.39 -9.50 -30.38
CA ALA A 24 32.39 -10.14 -31.69
C ALA A 24 32.30 -9.10 -32.82
N LEU A 25 31.38 -8.13 -32.70
CA LEU A 25 31.28 -7.01 -33.65
C LEU A 25 32.56 -6.19 -33.70
N ALA A 26 33.13 -5.83 -32.54
CA ALA A 26 34.38 -5.08 -32.46
C ALA A 26 35.55 -5.83 -33.14
N THR A 27 35.59 -7.15 -32.99
CA THR A 27 36.59 -8.01 -33.63
C THR A 27 36.41 -8.04 -35.15
N ALA A 28 35.17 -8.24 -35.64
CA ALA A 28 34.86 -8.26 -37.06
C ALA A 28 35.18 -6.91 -37.74
N LEU A 29 34.88 -5.79 -37.07
CA LEU A 29 35.22 -4.44 -37.53
C LEU A 29 36.74 -4.23 -37.67
N ARG A 30 37.53 -4.68 -36.69
CA ARG A 30 39.00 -4.59 -36.75
C ARG A 30 39.60 -5.50 -37.81
N GLY A 31 38.98 -6.65 -38.06
CA GLY A 31 39.39 -7.61 -39.09
C GLY A 31 38.97 -7.25 -40.50
N GLY A 32 38.07 -6.27 -40.69
CA GLY A 32 37.47 -5.97 -41.98
C GLY A 32 36.58 -7.09 -42.52
N ASP A 33 36.03 -7.92 -41.62
CA ASP A 33 35.18 -9.06 -41.97
C ASP A 33 33.73 -8.60 -42.20
N GLY A 34 33.42 -8.22 -43.45
CA GLY A 34 32.09 -7.78 -43.85
C GLY A 34 30.97 -8.74 -43.45
N PRO A 35 31.05 -10.04 -43.79
CA PRO A 35 30.11 -11.06 -43.33
C PRO A 35 29.97 -11.12 -41.80
N GLY A 36 31.08 -11.11 -41.06
CA GLY A 36 31.07 -11.12 -39.60
C GLY A 36 30.40 -9.90 -38.97
N ILE A 37 30.59 -8.71 -39.57
CA ILE A 37 29.94 -7.47 -39.14
C ILE A 37 28.43 -7.59 -39.30
N SER A 38 27.94 -8.04 -40.47
CA SER A 38 26.51 -8.20 -40.71
C SER A 38 25.88 -9.20 -39.74
N ALA A 39 26.52 -10.35 -39.53
CA ALA A 39 26.02 -11.37 -38.60
C ALA A 39 25.94 -10.84 -37.16
N ALA A 40 26.96 -10.10 -36.69
CA ALA A 40 26.95 -9.54 -35.34
C ALA A 40 25.88 -8.46 -35.15
N ILE A 41 25.58 -7.67 -36.19
CA ILE A 41 24.47 -6.69 -36.15
C ILE A 41 23.12 -7.39 -36.01
N ASP A 42 22.87 -8.46 -36.77
CA ASP A 42 21.61 -9.20 -36.70
C ASP A 42 21.38 -9.80 -35.30
N VAL A 43 22.44 -10.32 -34.68
CA VAL A 43 22.39 -10.83 -33.30
C VAL A 43 22.12 -9.71 -32.30
N LEU A 44 22.79 -8.56 -32.42
CA LEU A 44 22.56 -7.41 -31.52
C LEU A 44 21.15 -6.84 -31.61
N GLU A 45 20.50 -6.93 -32.78
CA GLU A 45 19.09 -6.55 -32.91
C GLU A 45 18.19 -7.48 -32.09
N THR A 46 18.51 -8.78 -32.07
CA THR A 46 17.82 -9.76 -31.22
C THR A 46 18.05 -9.48 -29.72
N ASP A 47 19.27 -9.10 -29.33
CA ASP A 47 19.57 -8.69 -27.96
C ASP A 47 18.76 -7.44 -27.55
N ARG A 48 18.63 -6.48 -28.46
CA ARG A 48 17.86 -5.25 -28.25
C ARG A 48 16.37 -5.55 -28.02
N GLU A 49 15.80 -6.48 -28.78
CA GLU A 49 14.43 -6.93 -28.59
C GLU A 49 14.24 -7.64 -27.24
N THR A 50 15.19 -8.50 -26.86
CA THR A 50 15.20 -9.20 -25.58
C THR A 50 15.22 -8.22 -24.41
N MET A 51 16.14 -7.25 -24.42
CA MET A 51 16.21 -6.19 -23.41
C MET A 51 14.93 -5.35 -23.34
N THR A 52 14.34 -5.04 -24.50
CA THR A 52 13.09 -4.27 -24.56
C THR A 52 11.93 -5.05 -23.92
N THR A 53 11.87 -6.36 -24.17
CA THR A 53 10.87 -7.26 -23.60
C THR A 53 11.04 -7.39 -22.09
N ALA A 54 12.27 -7.61 -21.61
CA ALA A 54 12.61 -7.63 -20.19
C ALA A 54 12.15 -6.34 -19.47
N ARG A 55 12.44 -5.18 -20.06
CA ARG A 55 12.02 -3.88 -19.53
C ARG A 55 10.50 -3.71 -19.52
N ALA A 56 9.80 -4.17 -20.55
CA ALA A 56 8.34 -4.10 -20.63
C ALA A 56 7.65 -4.98 -19.56
N ASP A 57 8.18 -6.17 -19.30
CA ASP A 57 7.68 -7.05 -18.25
C ASP A 57 7.88 -6.42 -16.85
N ALA A 58 9.07 -5.89 -16.57
CA ALA A 58 9.32 -5.15 -15.34
C ALA A 58 8.35 -3.96 -15.18
N GLY A 59 8.16 -3.16 -16.24
CA GLY A 59 7.22 -2.03 -16.23
C GLY A 59 5.77 -2.46 -15.96
N THR A 60 5.34 -3.57 -16.53
CA THR A 60 3.99 -4.13 -16.27
C THR A 60 3.82 -4.54 -14.82
N ARG A 61 4.86 -5.13 -14.21
CA ARG A 61 4.87 -5.51 -12.80
C ARG A 61 4.83 -4.30 -11.89
N THR A 62 5.59 -3.25 -12.22
CA THR A 62 5.54 -1.95 -11.53
C THR A 62 4.14 -1.35 -11.58
N ALA A 63 3.54 -1.26 -12.77
CA ALA A 63 2.20 -0.70 -12.93
C ALA A 63 1.14 -1.44 -12.09
N ARG A 64 1.22 -2.78 -12.00
CA ARG A 64 0.34 -3.58 -11.15
C ARG A 64 0.54 -3.28 -9.67
N LEU A 65 1.78 -3.06 -9.23
CA LEU A 65 2.07 -2.68 -7.84
C LEU A 65 1.53 -1.30 -7.50
N GLU A 66 1.70 -0.34 -8.41
CA GLU A 66 1.14 1.01 -8.25
C GLU A 66 -0.38 0.98 -8.15
N GLN A 67 -1.06 0.23 -9.03
CA GLN A 67 -2.51 0.03 -8.96
C GLN A 67 -2.96 -0.61 -7.64
N ALA A 68 -2.24 -1.62 -7.16
CA ALA A 68 -2.54 -2.27 -5.88
C ALA A 68 -2.34 -1.31 -4.70
N ALA A 69 -1.31 -0.47 -4.75
CA ALA A 69 -1.05 0.55 -3.73
C ALA A 69 -2.16 1.61 -3.69
N THR A 70 -2.62 2.10 -4.85
CA THR A 70 -3.75 3.02 -4.95
C THR A 70 -5.03 2.39 -4.37
N ALA A 71 -5.36 1.16 -4.78
CA ALA A 71 -6.55 0.47 -4.30
C ALA A 71 -6.51 0.22 -2.77
N ALA A 72 -5.33 -0.08 -2.22
CA ALA A 72 -5.16 -0.23 -0.78
C ALA A 72 -5.39 1.09 -0.03
N GLY A 73 -4.87 2.22 -0.54
CA GLY A 73 -5.10 3.54 0.03
C GLY A 73 -6.58 3.96 0.00
N ASP A 74 -7.27 3.68 -1.12
CA ASP A 74 -8.71 3.94 -1.24
C ASP A 74 -9.53 3.09 -0.26
N ALA A 75 -9.14 1.83 -0.07
CA ALA A 75 -9.76 0.93 0.90
C ALA A 75 -9.53 1.40 2.35
N GLU A 76 -8.31 1.84 2.68
CA GLU A 76 -7.97 2.41 3.98
C GLU A 76 -8.82 3.65 4.30
N LEU A 77 -8.93 4.57 3.34
CA LEU A 77 -9.78 5.76 3.48
C LEU A 77 -11.23 5.36 3.71
N THR A 78 -11.76 4.45 2.88
CA THR A 78 -13.15 3.99 2.98
C THR A 78 -13.44 3.33 4.33
N LEU A 79 -12.54 2.47 4.81
CA LEU A 79 -12.68 1.80 6.09
C LEU A 79 -12.60 2.78 7.25
N THR A 80 -11.69 3.75 7.18
CA THR A 80 -11.55 4.80 8.21
C THR A 80 -12.81 5.68 8.28
N THR A 81 -13.37 6.07 7.12
CA THR A 81 -14.64 6.82 7.07
C THR A 81 -15.79 6.03 7.67
N ARG A 82 -15.95 4.75 7.30
CA ARG A 82 -17.00 3.89 7.86
C ARG A 82 -16.86 3.68 9.36
N LEU A 83 -15.63 3.49 9.84
CA LEU A 83 -15.36 3.37 11.27
C LEU A 83 -15.78 4.64 12.00
N ALA A 84 -15.38 5.81 11.49
CA ALA A 84 -15.76 7.10 12.06
C ALA A 84 -17.29 7.32 12.06
N GLU A 85 -18.00 6.93 11.00
CA GLU A 85 -19.47 7.02 10.95
C GLU A 85 -20.16 6.13 12.02
N ILE A 86 -19.65 4.92 12.22
CA ILE A 86 -20.17 3.99 13.23
C ILE A 86 -19.87 4.51 14.64
N GLU A 87 -18.61 4.83 14.94
CA GLU A 87 -18.20 5.33 16.26
C GLU A 87 -18.90 6.65 16.61
N ASN A 88 -19.03 7.58 15.65
CA ASN A 88 -19.72 8.85 15.86
C ASN A 88 -21.24 8.70 15.99
N THR A 89 -21.84 7.58 15.58
CA THR A 89 -23.26 7.28 15.86
C THR A 89 -23.45 6.75 17.28
N ASP A 90 -22.50 5.97 17.79
CA ASP A 90 -22.54 5.40 19.13
C ASP A 90 -22.15 6.40 20.23
N LEU A 91 -21.21 7.31 19.97
CA LEU A 91 -20.78 8.34 20.94
C LEU A 91 -21.95 9.23 21.46
N PRO A 92 -22.86 9.75 20.61
CA PRO A 92 -24.04 10.49 21.06
C PRO A 92 -24.95 9.67 21.97
N LYS A 93 -25.17 8.38 21.66
CA LYS A 93 -25.98 7.49 22.50
C LYS A 93 -25.31 7.27 23.86
N ALA A 94 -24.01 6.98 23.86
CA ALA A 94 -23.22 6.82 25.08
C ALA A 94 -23.23 8.10 25.95
N MET A 95 -23.16 9.30 25.34
CA MET A 95 -23.30 10.56 26.06
C MET A 95 -24.69 10.73 26.68
N VAL A 96 -25.76 10.37 25.95
CA VAL A 96 -27.13 10.45 26.48
C VAL A 96 -27.30 9.48 27.65
N ASP A 97 -26.84 8.24 27.52
CA ASP A 97 -26.90 7.24 28.58
C ASP A 97 -26.11 7.70 29.82
N LEU A 98 -24.92 8.27 29.65
CA LEU A 98 -24.13 8.85 30.73
C LEU A 98 -24.87 10.02 31.41
N LYS A 99 -25.48 10.92 30.64
CA LYS A 99 -26.26 12.04 31.21
C LYS A 99 -27.49 11.57 31.96
N MET A 100 -28.18 10.54 31.49
CA MET A 100 -29.29 9.94 32.22
C MET A 100 -28.82 9.37 33.57
N GLN A 101 -27.67 8.70 33.60
CA GLN A 101 -27.08 8.19 34.83
C GLN A 101 -26.68 9.32 35.80
N GLU A 102 -26.06 10.40 35.31
CA GLU A 102 -25.73 11.57 36.12
C GLU A 102 -26.98 12.23 36.72
N VAL A 103 -28.04 12.42 35.93
CA VAL A 103 -29.31 13.00 36.40
C VAL A 103 -29.98 12.10 37.42
N ALA A 104 -30.02 10.78 37.19
CA ALA A 104 -30.57 9.83 38.15
C ALA A 104 -29.79 9.85 39.47
N TYR A 105 -28.46 9.91 39.40
CA TYR A 105 -27.58 10.00 40.58
C TYR A 105 -27.81 11.29 41.37
N GLN A 106 -27.85 12.44 40.69
CA GLN A 106 -28.15 13.73 41.32
C GLN A 106 -29.55 13.74 41.95
N SER A 107 -30.54 13.15 41.29
CA SER A 107 -31.90 13.03 41.79
C SER A 107 -31.96 12.15 43.05
N ALA A 108 -31.23 11.03 43.06
CA ALA A 108 -31.10 10.18 44.25
C ALA A 108 -30.44 10.93 45.42
N LEU A 109 -29.39 11.72 45.16
CA LEU A 109 -28.73 12.59 46.14
C LEU A 109 -29.65 13.69 46.68
N ALA A 110 -30.44 14.32 45.82
CA ALA A 110 -31.41 15.34 46.22
C ALA A 110 -32.56 14.74 47.05
N ALA A 111 -33.02 13.53 46.69
CA ALA A 111 -34.02 12.80 47.45
C ALA A 111 -33.50 12.41 48.83
N THR A 112 -32.29 11.87 48.95
CA THR A 112 -31.68 11.54 50.26
C THR A 112 -31.43 12.79 51.10
N ALA A 113 -30.98 13.90 50.49
CA ALA A 113 -30.84 15.18 51.18
C ALA A 113 -32.19 15.71 51.71
N ARG A 114 -33.27 15.64 50.91
CA ARG A 114 -34.63 16.01 51.35
C ARG A 114 -35.19 15.10 52.44
N VAL A 115 -34.94 13.80 52.37
CA VAL A 115 -35.32 12.85 53.44
C VAL A 115 -34.58 13.18 54.74
N MET A 116 -33.31 13.60 54.66
CA MET A 116 -32.55 14.00 55.85
C MET A 116 -32.90 15.40 56.39
N GLN A 117 -33.47 16.31 55.60
CA GLN A 117 -33.56 17.73 55.99
C GLN A 117 -34.82 18.22 56.73
N PRO A 118 -35.87 17.42 57.04
CA PRO A 118 -36.70 17.78 58.19
C PRO A 118 -37.24 16.63 59.08
N SER A 119 -36.66 15.42 59.12
CA SER A 119 -37.17 14.36 60.01
C SER A 119 -36.63 14.38 61.45
N LEU A 120 -35.64 15.22 61.76
CA LEU A 120 -35.11 15.38 63.13
C LEU A 120 -35.70 16.59 63.89
N LEU A 121 -36.26 17.59 63.18
CA LEU A 121 -36.93 18.73 63.82
C LEU A 121 -38.44 18.54 64.01
N ASP A 122 -39.06 17.60 63.29
CA ASP A 122 -40.49 17.26 63.48
C ASP A 122 -40.75 16.26 64.61
N PHE A 123 -39.70 15.75 65.29
CA PHE A 123 -39.84 14.89 66.47
C PHE A 123 -39.71 15.64 67.81
N LEU A 124 -39.56 16.97 67.78
CA LEU A 124 -39.42 17.84 68.96
C LEU A 124 -40.51 18.93 69.04
N ARG A 125 -41.75 18.59 68.68
CA ARG A 125 -42.96 19.30 69.14
C ARG A 125 -44.01 18.32 69.64
#